data_AF-A0A7W1Z313-F1
#
_entry.id   AF-A0A7W1Z313-F1
#
_cell.length_a   1.000
_cell.length_b   1.000
_cell.length_c   1.000
_cell.angle_alpha   90.00
_cell.angle_beta   90.00
_cell.angle_gamma   90.00
#
_symmetry.space_group_name_H-M   'P 1'
#
loop_
_entity.id
_entity.type
_entity.pdbx_description
1 polymer ?
#
loop_
_entity_poly.entity_id
_entity_poly.type
_entity_poly.pdbx_seq_one_letter_code
_entity_poly.pdbx_strand_id
1 'polypeptide(L)' 'MSSPSRGIIYIVTGQKFVEEACRSAASVKQCMPDIPITICSDIPLNSPLFDQVMAITNPMYGVEDKSSLL' A
#
# COMPACT_ATOMS: atom_id res chain seq x y z
N MET A 1 -0.24 16.85 16.67
CA MET A 1 0.13 16.33 15.33
C MET A 1 -1.15 16.30 14.51
N SER A 2 -1.22 17.04 13.40
CA SER A 2 -2.35 16.96 12.48
C SER A 2 -2.19 15.72 11.61
N SER A 3 -3.20 14.84 11.61
CA SER A 3 -3.27 13.73 10.65
C SER A 3 -3.18 14.29 9.23
N PRO A 4 -2.46 13.63 8.30
CA PRO A 4 -2.43 14.09 6.91
C PRO A 4 -3.85 14.12 6.36
N SER A 5 -4.23 15.24 5.71
CA SER A 5 -5.60 15.42 5.20
C SER A 5 -5.89 14.57 3.96
N ARG A 6 -4.86 13.94 3.38
CA ARG A 6 -4.93 13.06 2.21
C ARG A 6 -3.73 12.11 2.17
N GLY A 7 -3.92 10.95 1.56
CA GLY A 7 -2.89 9.94 1.35
C GLY A 7 -3.38 8.87 0.37
N ILE A 8 -2.53 7.90 0.08
CA ILE A 8 -2.84 6.77 -0.81
C ILE A 8 -2.68 5.46 -0.03
N ILE A 9 -3.64 4.55 -0.19
CA ILE A 9 -3.56 3.19 0.36
C ILE A 9 -3.60 2.21 -0.80
N TYR A 10 -2.58 1.36 -0.90
CA TYR A 10 -2.57 0.19 -1.77
C TYR A 10 -2.99 -1.04 -0.95
N ILE A 11 -4.00 -1.78 -1.40
CA ILE A 11 -4.39 -3.06 -0.81
C ILE A 11 -4.18 -4.11 -1.89
N VAL A 12 -3.14 -4.93 -1.73
CA VAL A 12 -2.69 -5.87 -2.75
C VAL A 12 -2.27 -7.20 -2.13
N THR A 13 -2.80 -8.30 -2.67
CA THR A 13 -2.48 -9.66 -2.23
C THR A 13 -1.86 -10.46 -3.37
N GLY A 14 -0.67 -11.01 -3.18
CA GLY A 14 0.08 -11.77 -4.18
C GLY A 14 1.15 -10.96 -4.92
N GLN A 15 2.24 -11.65 -5.30
CA GLN A 15 3.50 -11.05 -5.76
C GLN A 15 3.33 -10.09 -6.93
N LYS A 16 2.53 -10.49 -7.92
CA LYS A 16 2.27 -9.67 -9.12
C LYS A 16 1.71 -8.29 -8.75
N PHE A 17 0.75 -8.24 -7.82
CA PHE A 17 0.09 -6.99 -7.46
C PHE A 17 0.96 -6.12 -6.55
N VAL A 18 1.85 -6.73 -5.75
CA VAL A 18 2.90 -6.00 -5.03
C VAL A 18 3.84 -5.29 -6.00
N GLU A 19 4.28 -5.96 -7.05
CA GLU A 19 5.15 -5.35 -8.07
C GLU A 19 4.46 -4.21 -8.82
N GLU A 20 3.18 -4.38 -9.18
CA GLU A 20 2.37 -3.34 -9.80
C GLU A 20 2.17 -2.13 -8.86
N ALA A 21 1.91 -2.38 -7.57
CA ALA A 21 1.80 -1.34 -6.55
C ALA A 21 3.12 -0.56 -6.39
N CYS A 22 4.27 -1.24 -6.35
CA CYS A 22 5.58 -0.59 -6.32
C CYS A 22 5.81 0.33 -7.53
N ARG A 23 5.47 -0.13 -8.75
CA ARG A 23 5.59 0.69 -9.96
C ARG A 23 4.68 1.92 -9.90
N SER A 24 3.43 1.74 -9.46
CA SER A 24 2.48 2.83 -9.30
C SER A 24 2.96 3.84 -8.25
N ALA A 25 3.39 3.37 -7.07
CA ALA A 25 3.88 4.22 -5.99
C ALA A 25 5.13 5.02 -6.40
N ALA A 26 6.03 4.43 -7.20
CA ALA A 26 7.17 5.14 -7.76
C ALA A 26 6.75 6.33 -8.64
N SER A 27 5.78 6.13 -9.53
CA SER A 27 5.22 7.23 -10.33
C SER A 27 4.52 8.28 -9.48
N VAL A 28 3.81 7.87 -8.42
CA VAL A 28 3.21 8.81 -7.47
C VAL A 28 4.28 9.67 -6.80
N LYS A 29 5.35 9.07 -6.25
CA LYS A 29 6.42 9.81 -5.56
C LYS A 29 7.19 10.73 -6.50
N GLN A 30 7.19 10.48 -7.82
CA GLN A 30 7.74 11.44 -8.80
C GLN A 30 6.89 12.71 -8.93
N CYS A 31 5.55 12.58 -8.90
CA CYS A 31 4.64 13.72 -9.04
C CYS A 31 4.32 14.41 -7.70
N MET A 32 4.31 13.64 -6.61
CA MET A 32 3.95 14.08 -5.26
C MET A 32 4.90 13.40 -4.25
N PRO A 33 6.15 13.87 -4.10
CA PRO A 33 7.16 13.23 -3.26
C PRO A 33 6.74 13.05 -1.80
N ASP A 34 6.01 14.03 -1.26
CA ASP A 34 5.65 14.10 0.16
C ASP A 34 4.29 13.46 0.48
N ILE A 35 3.57 12.90 -0.51
CA ILE A 35 2.27 12.30 -0.22
C ILE A 35 2.46 11.02 0.60
N PRO A 36 1.78 10.85 1.75
CA PRO A 36 1.87 9.61 2.51
C PRO A 36 1.27 8.45 1.73
N ILE A 37 2.01 7.34 1.64
CA ILE A 37 1.56 6.11 0.99
C ILE A 37 1.68 4.94 1.97
N THR A 38 0.58 4.22 2.15
CA THR A 38 0.54 2.95 2.89
C THR A 38 0.30 1.81 1.93
N ILE A 39 0.95 0.66 2.15
CA ILE A 39 0.65 -0.58 1.45
C ILE A 39 0.25 -1.67 2.45
N CYS A 40 -0.85 -2.34 2.15
CA CYS A 40 -1.31 -3.53 2.85
C CYS A 40 -1.07 -4.74 1.96
N SER A 41 -0.29 -5.71 2.43
CA SER A 41 0.04 -6.91 1.64
C SER A 41 0.24 -8.17 2.48
N ASP A 42 -0.07 -9.31 1.88
CA ASP A 42 0.24 -10.66 2.37
C ASP A 42 1.72 -11.05 2.20
N ILE A 43 2.47 -10.28 1.42
CA ILE A 43 3.88 -10.52 1.17
C ILE A 43 4.71 -9.45 1.90
N PRO A 44 5.72 -9.85 2.69
CA PRO A 44 6.65 -8.91 3.32
C PRO A 44 7.39 -8.10 2.26
N LEU A 45 7.42 -6.78 2.43
CA LEU A 45 8.17 -5.89 1.55
C LEU A 45 8.86 -4.79 2.35
N ASN A 46 10.03 -4.39 1.87
CA ASN A 46 10.76 -3.24 2.38
C ASN A 46 11.08 -2.31 1.20
N SER A 47 10.45 -1.14 1.17
CA SER A 47 10.59 -0.18 0.08
C SER A 47 10.44 1.24 0.61
N PRO A 48 11.31 2.18 0.19
CA PRO A 48 11.22 3.58 0.60
C PRO A 48 10.03 4.31 -0.03
N LEU A 49 9.28 3.66 -0.93
CA LEU A 49 8.09 4.23 -1.57
C LEU A 49 6.89 4.31 -0.62
N PHE A 50 6.89 3.51 0.45
CA PHE A 50 5.80 3.39 1.39
C PHE A 50 6.22 3.89 2.76
N ASP A 51 5.46 4.81 3.29
CA ASP A 51 5.63 5.37 4.63
C ASP A 51 5.18 4.38 5.70
N GLN A 52 4.22 3.50 5.36
CA GLN A 52 3.75 2.42 6.21
C GLN A 52 3.51 1.14 5.39
N VAL A 53 3.85 -0.01 5.99
CA VAL A 53 3.59 -1.33 5.45
C VAL A 53 2.78 -2.11 6.48
N MET A 54 1.59 -2.56 6.10
CA MET A 54 0.70 -3.35 6.93
C MET A 54 0.61 -4.77 6.40
N ALA A 55 0.82 -5.76 7.26
CA ALA A 55 0.72 -7.16 6.87
C ALA A 55 -0.76 -7.61 6.82
N ILE A 56 -1.13 -8.34 5.77
CA ILE A 56 -2.39 -9.07 5.66
C ILE A 56 -2.10 -10.53 6.03
N THR A 57 -2.52 -10.96 7.21
CA THR A 57 -2.16 -12.29 7.75
C THR A 57 -3.09 -13.41 7.32
N ASN A 58 -4.27 -13.09 6.80
CA ASN A 58 -5.24 -14.07 6.29
C ASN A 58 -5.90 -13.56 4.99
N PRO A 59 -5.16 -13.55 3.87
CA PRO A 59 -5.68 -13.01 2.61
C PRO A 59 -6.79 -13.90 2.04
N MET A 60 -7.91 -13.27 1.70
CA MET A 60 -9.03 -13.91 1.01
C MET A 60 -8.88 -13.86 -0.52
N TYR A 61 -7.91 -13.08 -1.02
CA TYR A 61 -7.66 -12.81 -2.44
C TYR A 61 -8.90 -12.26 -3.16
N GLY A 62 -9.64 -11.40 -2.45
CA GLY A 62 -10.96 -10.91 -2.86
C GLY A 62 -11.23 -9.49 -2.38
N VAL A 63 -12.46 -9.02 -2.59
CA VAL A 63 -12.87 -7.67 -2.15
C VAL A 63 -12.92 -7.55 -0.62
N GLU A 64 -13.04 -8.67 0.07
CA GLU A 64 -13.09 -8.81 1.51
C GLU A 64 -11.80 -8.33 2.19
N ASP A 65 -10.67 -8.46 1.51
CA ASP A 65 -9.38 -7.96 2.01
C ASP A 65 -9.39 -6.43 2.12
N LYS A 66 -10.22 -5.73 1.33
CA LYS A 66 -10.35 -4.27 1.44
C LYS A 66 -11.19 -3.83 2.63
N SER A 67 -12.25 -4.57 2.94
CA SER A 67 -13.18 -4.23 4.02
C SER A 67 -12.69 -4.62 5.41
N SER A 68 -11.69 -5.49 5.52
CA SER A 68 -11.10 -5.89 6.81
C SER A 68 -10.02 -4.92 7.30
N LEU A 69 -9.54 -4.02 6.42
CA LEU A 69 -8.45 -3.09 6.69
C LEU A 69 -8.91 -1.64 6.95
N LEU A 70 -10.20 -1.34 6.73
CA LEU A 70 -10.82 -0.02 6.87
C LEU A 70 -12.04 -0.10 7.78
#